data_AF-A0A2G9UUE4-F1
#
_entry.id   AF-A0A2G9UUE4-F1
#
_cell.length_a   1.000
_cell.length_b   1.000
_cell.length_c   1.000
_cell.angle_alpha   90.00
_cell.angle_beta   90.00
_cell.angle_gamma   90.00
#
_symmetry.space_group_name_H-M   'P 1'
#
loop_
_entity.id
_entity.type
_entity.pdbx_description
1 polymer ?
#
loop_
_entity_poly.entity_id
_entity_poly.type
_entity_poly.pdbx_seq_one_letter_code
_entity_poly.pdbx_strand_id
1 'polypeptide(L)'
;ILYKEVAWADPNLSIDDDRSSCQDTDSWYYHFEGVNDNIERINGTGPEYVTAMIGNSHIKPHTLYAAYVTTKMVRHQGARNAVSNIAFVRTRFAVPDPPRITKAEALGIDEIL
;
A
#
# COMPACT_ATOMS: atom_id res chain seq x y z
N ILE A 1 5.87 4.32 5.48
CA ILE A 1 5.61 3.16 4.60
C ILE A 1 4.96 3.68 3.34
N LEU A 2 5.45 3.26 2.18
CA LEU A 2 4.93 3.68 0.89
C LEU A 2 4.41 2.47 0.13
N TYR A 3 3.29 2.64 -0.56
CA TYR A 3 2.68 1.58 -1.36
C TYR A 3 1.94 2.12 -2.58
N LYS A 4 1.89 1.32 -3.65
CA LYS A 4 1.11 1.64 -4.86
C LYS A 4 0.52 0.37 -5.48
N GLU A 5 -0.61 0.52 -6.16
CA GLU A 5 -1.24 -0.55 -6.93
C GLU A 5 -0.40 -0.86 -8.18
N VAL A 6 -0.19 -2.13 -8.47
CA VAL A 6 0.56 -2.58 -9.66
C VAL A 6 -0.16 -3.72 -10.35
N ALA A 7 -0.10 -3.76 -11.67
CA ALA A 7 -0.77 -4.82 -12.45
C ALA A 7 -0.04 -6.18 -12.32
N TRP A 8 1.28 -6.18 -12.25
CA TRP A 8 2.12 -7.37 -12.04
C TRP A 8 3.36 -7.04 -11.20
N ALA A 9 4.05 -8.08 -10.71
CA ALA A 9 5.30 -7.93 -9.98
C ALA A 9 6.45 -7.72 -10.98
N ASP A 10 6.73 -6.45 -11.29
CA ASP A 10 7.84 -6.08 -12.18
C ASP A 10 9.18 -6.07 -11.40
N PRO A 11 10.15 -6.94 -11.75
CA PRO A 11 11.45 -6.95 -11.10
C PRO A 11 12.29 -5.70 -11.37
N ASN A 12 11.96 -4.91 -12.40
CA ASN A 12 12.65 -3.67 -12.74
C ASN A 12 12.00 -2.43 -12.13
N LEU A 13 10.94 -2.59 -11.33
CA LEU A 13 10.27 -1.49 -10.67
C LEU A 13 11.25 -0.75 -9.74
N SER A 14 11.54 0.51 -10.03
CA SER A 14 12.36 1.36 -9.17
C SER A 14 11.53 2.24 -8.26
N ILE A 15 12.12 2.60 -7.12
CA ILE A 15 11.56 3.61 -6.20
C ILE A 15 11.60 4.99 -6.87
N ASP A 16 12.63 5.27 -7.66
CA ASP A 16 12.90 6.61 -8.21
C ASP A 16 12.11 6.93 -9.48
N ASP A 17 11.57 5.93 -10.18
CA ASP A 17 10.89 6.12 -11.48
C ASP A 17 9.66 7.04 -11.39
N ASP A 18 8.98 7.05 -10.24
CA ASP A 18 7.75 7.83 -10.04
C ASP A 18 7.84 8.86 -8.90
N ARG A 19 9.05 9.13 -8.37
CA ARG A 19 9.20 10.11 -7.28
C ARG A 19 9.11 11.53 -7.81
N SER A 20 7.94 12.12 -7.63
CA SER A 20 7.77 13.56 -7.77
C SER A 20 8.39 14.31 -6.58
N SER A 21 9.02 15.46 -6.85
CA SER A 21 9.53 16.36 -5.80
C SER A 21 8.39 17.03 -5.01
N CYS A 22 7.20 17.11 -5.62
CA CYS A 22 5.97 17.56 -4.98
C CYS A 22 5.10 16.33 -4.68
N GLN A 23 4.57 16.25 -3.45
CA GLN A 23 3.75 15.12 -3.01
C GLN A 23 2.47 14.94 -3.83
N ASP A 24 1.99 15.99 -4.49
CA ASP A 24 0.70 15.98 -5.20
C ASP A 24 0.71 15.17 -6.51
N THR A 25 1.88 14.86 -7.05
CA THR A 25 2.04 14.07 -8.29
C THR A 25 2.76 12.74 -8.04
N ASP A 26 2.97 12.35 -6.78
CA ASP A 26 3.57 11.08 -6.43
C ASP A 26 2.53 9.94 -6.60
N SER A 27 2.91 8.88 -7.31
CA SER A 27 2.04 7.70 -7.51
C SER A 27 1.96 6.80 -6.27
N TRP A 28 2.83 7.06 -5.28
CA TRP A 28 2.92 6.29 -4.05
C TRP A 28 2.05 6.90 -2.95
N TYR A 29 1.20 6.06 -2.35
CA TYR A 29 0.51 6.40 -1.12
C TYR A 29 1.46 6.31 0.07
N TYR A 30 1.34 7.26 1.00
CA TYR A 30 2.17 7.33 2.19
C TYR A 30 1.36 7.01 3.46
N HIS A 31 1.81 6.02 4.23
CA HIS A 31 1.34 5.72 5.58
C HIS A 31 2.48 5.92 6.59
N PHE A 32 2.28 6.80 7.57
CA PHE A 32 3.25 7.01 8.63
C PHE A 32 2.90 6.17 9.85
N GLU A 33 3.79 5.25 10.20
CA GLU A 33 3.73 4.57 11.49
C GLU A 33 4.66 5.32 12.45
N GLY A 34 4.10 5.92 13.49
CA GLY A 34 4.88 6.53 14.56
C GLY A 34 5.51 5.44 15.43
N VAL A 35 6.75 5.64 15.86
CA VAL A 35 7.31 4.82 16.95
C VAL A 35 6.64 5.30 18.23
N ASN A 36 5.72 4.50 18.76
CA ASN A 36 5.14 4.76 20.08
C ASN A 36 6.12 4.29 21.16
N ASP A 37 6.33 5.09 22.20
CA ASP A 37 7.16 4.73 23.37
C ASP A 37 6.61 3.53 24.17
N ASN A 38 5.38 3.08 23.86
CA ASN A 38 4.70 1.94 24.46
C ASN A 38 4.84 0.63 23.68
N ILE A 39 5.65 0.59 22.62
CA ILE A 39 5.97 -0.69 21.96
C ILE A 39 6.85 -1.46 22.95
N GLU A 40 6.32 -2.54 23.50
CA GLU A 40 7.07 -3.42 24.40
C GLU A 40 8.35 -3.86 23.70
N ARG A 41 9.47 -3.29 24.15
CA ARG A 41 10.80 -3.73 23.75
C ARG A 41 10.95 -5.16 24.23
N ILE A 42 10.80 -6.12 23.32
CA ILE A 42 11.10 -7.52 23.61
C ILE A 42 12.62 -7.60 23.72
N ASN A 43 13.13 -7.43 24.94
CA ASN A 43 14.53 -7.63 25.28
C ASN A 43 14.89 -9.08 24.99
N GLY A 44 15.58 -9.34 23.88
CA GLY A 44 16.27 -10.61 23.65
C GLY A 44 16.23 -11.12 22.21
N THR A 45 17.37 -10.98 21.53
CA THR A 45 17.84 -11.87 20.46
C THR A 45 17.00 -11.92 19.17
N GLY A 46 16.95 -10.80 18.46
CA GLY A 46 16.49 -10.73 17.07
C GLY A 46 16.37 -9.27 16.62
N PRO A 47 16.46 -8.95 15.31
CA PRO A 47 16.21 -7.59 14.87
C PRO A 47 14.79 -7.19 15.28
N GLU A 48 14.67 -6.05 15.95
CA GLU A 48 13.40 -5.49 16.40
C GLU A 48 12.52 -5.21 15.17
N TYR A 49 11.47 -6.01 14.97
CA TYR A 49 10.57 -5.86 13.83
C TYR A 49 9.43 -4.90 14.17
N VAL A 50 9.34 -3.80 13.42
CA VAL A 50 8.17 -2.93 13.46
C VAL A 50 7.11 -3.53 12.54
N THR A 51 6.03 -4.06 13.13
CA THR A 51 4.85 -4.49 12.36
C THR A 51 3.90 -3.31 12.24
N ALA A 52 3.60 -2.89 11.02
CA ALA A 52 2.59 -1.87 10.76
C ALA A 52 1.45 -2.49 9.94
N MET A 53 0.21 -2.19 10.33
CA MET A 53 -0.98 -2.65 9.62
C MET A 53 -1.59 -1.48 8.85
N ILE A 54 -1.63 -1.60 7.52
CA ILE A 54 -2.24 -0.60 6.64
C ILE A 54 -3.68 -1.04 6.36
N GLY A 55 -4.63 -0.48 7.10
CA GLY A 55 -6.06 -0.65 6.87
C GLY A 55 -6.72 0.69 6.58
N ASN A 56 -6.73 1.12 5.32
CA ASN A 56 -7.40 2.35 4.91
C ASN A 56 -8.28 2.15 3.67
N SER A 57 -9.06 3.17 3.32
CA SER A 57 -9.99 3.16 2.18
C SER A 57 -9.32 3.04 0.80
N HIS A 58 -7.99 3.15 0.71
CA HIS A 58 -7.25 3.04 -0.54
C HIS A 58 -6.77 1.61 -0.83
N ILE A 59 -6.89 0.69 0.13
CA ILE A 59 -6.55 -0.72 -0.06
C ILE A 59 -7.75 -1.47 -0.62
N LYS A 60 -7.64 -1.90 -1.87
CA LYS A 60 -8.66 -2.70 -2.56
C LYS A 60 -8.45 -4.19 -2.28
N PRO A 61 -9.54 -4.98 -2.19
CA PRO A 61 -9.43 -6.43 -2.10
C PRO A 61 -8.90 -7.03 -3.39
N HIS A 62 -8.29 -8.22 -3.28
CA HIS A 62 -7.71 -8.97 -4.41
C HIS A 62 -6.83 -8.13 -5.35
N THR A 63 -6.08 -7.18 -4.81
CA THR A 63 -5.27 -6.24 -5.58
C THR A 63 -3.80 -6.41 -5.22
N LEU A 64 -2.91 -6.33 -6.22
CA LEU A 64 -1.46 -6.45 -6.02
C LEU A 64 -0.89 -5.07 -5.73
N TYR A 65 -0.09 -4.98 -4.67
CA TYR A 65 0.60 -3.77 -4.27
C TYR A 65 2.10 -3.98 -4.26
N ALA A 66 2.83 -2.98 -4.72
CA ALA A 66 4.24 -2.80 -4.41
C ALA A 66 4.34 -1.96 -3.14
N ALA A 67 5.19 -2.33 -2.19
CA ALA A 67 5.38 -1.59 -0.95
C ALA A 67 6.85 -1.58 -0.52
N TYR A 68 7.28 -0.46 0.07
CA TYR A 68 8.59 -0.35 0.70
C TYR A 68 8.54 0.57 1.92
N VAL A 69 9.57 0.47 2.76
CA VAL A 69 9.68 1.22 4.00
C VAL A 69 10.90 2.14 3.92
N THR A 70 10.72 3.38 4.34
CA THR A 70 11.81 4.33 4.52
C THR A 70 11.70 4.94 5.91
N THR A 71 12.85 5.18 6.54
CA THR A 71 12.91 5.92 7.80
C THR A 71 12.62 7.41 7.53
N LYS A 72 11.92 8.07 8.45
CA LYS A 72 11.75 9.53 8.43
C LYS A 72 13.09 10.19 8.74
N MET A 73 13.50 11.14 7.90
CA MET A 73 14.76 11.84 8.09
C MET A 73 14.71 12.74 9.34
N VAL A 74 15.72 12.61 10.19
CA VAL A 74 15.96 13.52 11.33
C VAL A 74 17.10 14.45 10.94
N ARG A 75 16.96 15.75 11.25
CA ARG A 75 18.01 16.74 10.99
C ARG A 75 19.17 16.55 11.97
N HIS A 76 20.12 15.68 11.62
CA HIS A 76 21.37 15.50 12.35
C HIS A 76 22.53 15.31 11.38
N GLN A 77 23.68 15.94 11.65
CA GLN A 77 24.91 15.75 10.89
C GLN A 77 25.36 14.28 10.99
N GLY A 78 25.33 13.55 9.87
CA GLY A 78 25.69 12.13 9.82
C GLY A 78 24.51 11.14 9.80
N ALA A 79 23.27 11.61 9.94
CA ALA A 79 22.11 10.72 9.78
C ALA A 79 21.96 10.28 8.31
N ARG A 80 21.96 8.97 8.08
CA ARG A 80 21.64 8.35 6.80
C ARG A 80 20.27 7.70 6.89
N ASN A 81 19.44 7.91 5.87
CA ASN A 81 18.15 7.24 5.78
C ASN A 81 18.36 5.77 5.43
N ALA A 82 17.55 4.89 6.02
CA ALA A 82 17.43 3.51 5.60
C ALA A 82 16.19 3.36 4.73
N VAL A 83 16.35 2.64 3.62
CA VAL A 83 15.29 2.32 2.67
C VAL A 83 15.30 0.80 2.48
N SER A 84 14.14 0.16 2.55
CA SER A 84 14.00 -1.27 2.29
C SER A 84 13.91 -1.56 0.79
N ASN A 85 14.11 -2.83 0.43
CA ASN A 85 13.71 -3.31 -0.89
C ASN A 85 12.18 -3.21 -1.08
N ILE A 86 11.76 -3.16 -2.33
CA ILE A 86 10.34 -3.25 -2.70
C ILE A 86 9.87 -4.70 -2.51
N ALA A 87 8.74 -4.86 -1.83
CA ALA A 87 8.03 -6.11 -1.70
C ALA A 87 6.71 -6.05 -2.47
N PHE A 88 6.31 -7.19 -3.05
CA PHE A 88 5.03 -7.34 -3.74
C PHE A 88 4.08 -8.16 -2.89
N VAL A 89 2.92 -7.59 -2.56
CA VAL A 89 1.93 -8.20 -1.68
C VAL A 89 0.55 -8.11 -2.32
N ARG A 90 -0.15 -9.25 -2.41
CA ARG A 90 -1.53 -9.29 -2.87
C ARG A 90 -2.48 -9.34 -1.68
N THR A 91 -3.49 -8.46 -1.68
CA THR A 91 -4.51 -8.44 -0.63
C THR A 91 -5.45 -9.63 -0.75
N ARG A 92 -6.05 -10.01 0.38
CA ARG A 92 -7.05 -11.07 0.41
C ARG A 92 -8.31 -10.63 -0.34
N PHE A 93 -9.11 -11.63 -0.74
CA PHE A 93 -10.46 -11.36 -1.24
C PHE A 93 -11.32 -10.77 -0.13
N ALA A 94 -12.20 -9.83 -0.49
CA ALA A 94 -13.28 -9.37 0.37
C ALA A 94 -14.62 -9.87 -0.17
N VAL A 95 -15.67 -9.73 0.65
CA VAL A 95 -17.04 -9.99 0.22
C VAL A 95 -17.40 -8.92 -0.83
N PRO A 96 -17.77 -9.31 -2.07
CA PRO A 96 -18.14 -8.35 -3.09
C PRO A 96 -19.47 -7.68 -2.73
N ASP A 97 -19.62 -6.43 -3.13
CA ASP A 97 -20.91 -5.76 -3.05
C ASP A 97 -21.93 -6.47 -3.95
N PRO A 98 -23.24 -6.45 -3.58
CA PRO A 98 -24.28 -7.02 -4.41
C PRO A 98 -24.23 -6.45 -5.84
N PRO A 99 -24.48 -7.28 -6.87
CA PRO A 99 -24.46 -6.82 -8.25
C PRO A 99 -25.48 -5.70 -8.45
N ARG A 100 -25.03 -4.59 -9.06
CA ARG A 100 -25.90 -3.48 -9.46
C ARG A 100 -26.11 -3.51 -10.97
N ILE A 101 -27.35 -3.57 -11.40
CA ILE A 101 -27.72 -3.44 -12.81
C ILE A 101 -27.55 -1.97 -13.19
N THR A 102 -26.52 -1.63 -13.97
CA THR A 102 -26.25 -0.25 -14.42
C THR A 102 -26.93 0.08 -15.74
N LYS A 103 -27.28 -0.95 -16.53
CA LYS A 103 -27.97 -0.81 -17.80
C LYS A 103 -28.80 -2.07 -18.06
N ALA A 104 -30.12 -1.90 -18.15
CA ALA A 104 -31.03 -2.92 -18.66
C ALA A 104 -31.59 -2.38 -19.98
N GLU A 105 -31.18 -2.95 -21.10
CA GLU A 105 -31.80 -2.67 -22.40
C GLU A 105 -32.87 -3.74 -22.64
N ALA A 106 -34.12 -3.30 -22.81
CA ALA A 106 -35.20 -4.20 -23.20
C ALA A 106 -34.99 -4.61 -24.66
N LEU A 107 -34.57 -5.86 -24.87
CA LEU A 107 -34.39 -6.44 -26.21
C LEU A 107 -35.72 -6.90 -26.84
N GLY A 108 -36.86 -6.68 -26.17
CA GLY A 108 -38.18 -7.05 -26.68
C GLY A 108 -39.29 -6.81 -25.65
N ILE A 109 -40.54 -6.96 -26.10
CA ILE A 109 -41.76 -6.82 -25.28
C ILE A 109 -42.06 -8.06 -24.41
N ASP A 110 -41.24 -9.11 -24.49
CA ASP A 110 -41.43 -10.33 -23.72
C ASP A 110 -40.36 -10.42 -22.62
N GLU A 111 -40.82 -10.22 -21.39
CA GLU A 111 -40.19 -10.55 -20.11
C GLU A 111 -39.12 -9.61 -19.53
N ILE A 112 -39.54 -8.90 -18.48
CA ILE A 112 -38.70 -8.54 -17.33
C ILE A 112 -39.52 -8.86 -16.08
N LEU A 113 -39.15 -9.92 -15.35
CA LEU A 113 -39.65 -10.21 -14.00
C LEU A 113 -38.51 -10.76 -13.13
#